data_AF-A0A960JTI5-F1
#
_entry.id   AF-A0A960JTI5-F1
#
_cell.length_a   1.000
_cell.length_b   1.000
_cell.length_c   1.000
_cell.angle_alpha   90.00
_cell.angle_beta   90.00
_cell.angle_gamma   90.00
#
_symmetry.space_group_name_H-M   'P 1'
#
loop_
_entity.id
_entity.type
_entity.pdbx_description
1 polymer ?
#
loop_
_entity_poly.entity_id
_entity_poly.type
_entity_poly.pdbx_seq_one_letter_code
_entity_poly.pdbx_strand_id
1 'polypeptide(L)'
;MWLLISLALAVLFGVMSLSAWRKKWAIDDTPTSKCRGVFVGRNEVVGTAEALYEPLRAPFTQTPCVWFSWELEEYKKQGDDSSWVTIEKRSTAAPFWIADETGKVLVRPRMAKLGPRQSIQERIGTGFNPPYSLWQLRQWVLVGEDNLERHYSLQDRSFSEPPHHKSGLFDFKVDSASPISNLPGKKRITEHVIEVGSPLYLFGTARPRMEGPGLEFVGGEEELIVTTKSEAQVAKSAKFAAFGLGLACMVLSGFFVGGISTSMHDEVRWGWVVGVALAELFILFLLVLQRNYNRQIEVKEQAAKAWSLIDVSLQRRSELVPKLVAVVEEFNAHELRVQELVAELRSIPAPPPSVEKLPDDATISGAESTDLAQRHAASSTVALAEAYPELKASEVFLDLQHRYADAEEAVATARSFYNDSIEVLRTRRSQFPGSLFARLVEVPSWRLFEADLAASYVAPAAVAPDSAPAPSLDKQPDAVDDPRDVELPGPPTPPTPPNLPSPPGSGGLPDSPPSGPLRPF
;
A
#
# COMPACT_ATOMS: atom_id res chain seq x y z
N MET A 1 -29.21 -39.37 8.65
CA MET A 1 -28.47 -39.02 7.41
C MET A 1 -28.43 -37.50 7.18
N TRP A 2 -29.57 -36.83 7.02
CA TRP A 2 -29.63 -35.37 6.77
C TRP A 2 -28.96 -34.49 7.85
N LEU A 3 -29.06 -34.87 9.14
CA LEU A 3 -28.39 -34.14 10.22
C LEU A 3 -26.86 -34.20 10.12
N LEU A 4 -26.30 -35.38 9.84
CA LEU A 4 -24.86 -35.54 9.64
C LEU A 4 -24.36 -34.75 8.42
N ILE A 5 -25.16 -34.68 7.35
CA ILE A 5 -24.86 -33.86 6.17
C ILE A 5 -24.87 -32.37 6.54
N SER A 6 -25.86 -31.90 7.31
CA SER A 6 -25.92 -30.50 7.75
C SER A 6 -24.74 -30.11 8.64
N LEU A 7 -24.31 -31.00 9.55
CA LEU A 7 -23.12 -30.79 10.38
C LEU A 7 -21.84 -30.72 9.54
N ALA A 8 -21.66 -31.65 8.62
CA ALA A 8 -20.49 -31.67 7.74
C ALA A 8 -20.41 -30.41 6.87
N LEU A 9 -21.54 -29.95 6.32
CA LEU A 9 -21.60 -28.71 5.55
C LEU A 9 -21.36 -27.48 6.42
N ALA A 10 -21.90 -27.44 7.65
CA ALA A 10 -21.63 -26.35 8.59
C ALA A 10 -20.11 -26.25 8.89
N VAL A 11 -19.45 -27.37 9.20
CA VAL A 11 -18.00 -27.40 9.42
C VAL A 11 -17.23 -26.94 8.17
N LEU A 12 -17.61 -27.43 6.98
CA LEU A 12 -16.97 -27.03 5.72
C LEU A 12 -17.08 -25.52 5.49
N PHE A 13 -18.29 -24.96 5.59
CA PHE A 13 -18.51 -23.53 5.40
C PHE A 13 -17.85 -22.68 6.49
N GLY A 14 -17.79 -23.17 7.73
CA GLY A 14 -17.05 -22.54 8.82
C GLY A 14 -15.55 -22.46 8.53
N VAL A 15 -14.93 -23.55 8.07
CA VAL A 15 -13.51 -23.57 7.67
C VAL A 15 -13.26 -22.64 6.49
N MET A 16 -14.14 -22.64 5.48
CA MET A 16 -14.01 -21.73 4.34
C MET A 16 -14.16 -20.26 4.76
N SER A 17 -15.13 -19.96 5.65
CA SER A 17 -15.31 -18.61 6.20
C SER A 17 -14.07 -18.14 6.97
N LEU A 18 -13.49 -18.99 7.82
CA LEU A 18 -12.24 -18.73 8.53
C LEU A 18 -11.09 -18.45 7.56
N SER A 19 -10.97 -19.23 6.48
CA SER A 19 -9.92 -19.04 5.48
C SER A 19 -10.08 -17.71 4.73
N ALA A 20 -11.31 -17.29 4.42
CA ALA A 20 -11.61 -16.02 3.78
C ALA A 20 -11.35 -14.83 4.72
N TRP A 21 -11.71 -14.98 6.00
CA TRP A 21 -11.40 -14.00 7.04
C TRP A 21 -9.90 -13.83 7.25
N ARG A 22 -9.11 -14.92 7.29
CA ARG A 22 -7.64 -14.86 7.40
C ARG A 22 -7.00 -14.01 6.29
N LYS A 23 -7.44 -14.17 5.04
CA LYS A 23 -6.95 -13.38 3.91
C LYS A 23 -7.25 -11.89 4.07
N LYS A 24 -8.49 -11.57 4.44
CA LYS A 24 -8.88 -10.19 4.74
C LYS A 24 -8.04 -9.61 5.89
N TRP A 25 -7.80 -10.39 6.93
CA TRP A 25 -7.04 -9.93 8.09
C TRP A 25 -5.61 -9.59 7.74
N ALA A 26 -4.95 -10.44 6.95
CA ALA A 26 -3.58 -10.18 6.49
C ALA A 26 -3.46 -8.83 5.74
N ILE A 27 -4.48 -8.47 4.95
CA ILE A 27 -4.57 -7.17 4.27
C ILE A 27 -4.82 -6.04 5.29
N ASP A 28 -5.89 -6.14 6.08
CA ASP A 28 -6.29 -5.11 7.07
C ASP A 28 -5.19 -4.84 8.15
N ASP A 29 -4.18 -5.70 8.30
CA ASP A 29 -3.16 -5.63 9.35
C ASP A 29 -1.79 -5.11 8.89
N THR A 30 -1.56 -5.02 7.58
CA THR A 30 -0.30 -4.51 7.05
C THR A 30 -0.47 -3.01 6.77
N PRO A 31 0.30 -2.12 7.44
CA PRO A 31 0.21 -0.70 7.15
C PRO A 31 0.74 -0.41 5.74
N THR A 32 0.12 0.57 5.06
CA THR A 32 0.61 1.09 3.78
C THR A 32 1.94 1.81 3.98
N SER A 33 3.02 1.23 3.47
CA SER A 33 4.36 1.82 3.43
C SER A 33 4.61 2.54 2.11
N LYS A 34 5.36 3.64 2.17
CA LYS A 34 5.99 4.28 1.00
C LYS A 34 7.08 3.37 0.43
N CYS A 35 7.43 3.51 -0.85
CA CYS A 35 8.42 2.67 -1.53
C CYS A 35 9.79 2.67 -0.81
N ARG A 36 10.23 3.81 -0.28
CA ARG A 36 11.48 3.91 0.50
C ARG A 36 11.40 3.23 1.87
N GLY A 37 10.20 3.17 2.46
CA GLY A 37 9.92 2.53 3.74
C GLY A 37 9.66 1.03 3.66
N VAL A 38 9.83 0.42 2.48
CA VAL A 38 9.69 -1.04 2.33
C VAL A 38 10.83 -1.74 3.07
N PHE A 39 10.49 -2.74 3.87
CA PHE A 39 11.44 -3.52 4.66
C PHE A 39 11.33 -5.02 4.33
N VAL A 40 12.26 -5.85 4.81
CA VAL A 40 12.20 -7.30 4.58
C VAL A 40 11.02 -7.90 5.34
N GLY A 41 10.10 -8.54 4.60
CA GLY A 41 8.86 -9.08 5.16
C GLY A 41 7.61 -8.58 4.45
N ARG A 42 6.45 -8.73 5.09
CA ARG A 42 5.16 -8.35 4.52
C ARG A 42 4.99 -6.83 4.50
N ASN A 43 4.72 -6.29 3.31
CA ASN A 43 4.52 -4.87 3.07
C ASN A 43 3.27 -4.65 2.21
N GLU A 44 2.64 -3.51 2.42
CA GLU A 44 1.61 -2.96 1.57
C GLU A 44 2.14 -1.67 0.95
N VAL A 45 2.12 -1.54 -0.37
CA VAL A 45 2.74 -0.42 -1.09
C VAL A 45 1.77 0.12 -2.13
N VAL A 46 1.64 1.43 -2.17
CA VAL A 46 0.86 2.14 -3.19
C VAL A 46 1.79 3.02 -4.00
N GLY A 47 1.80 2.82 -5.31
CA GLY A 47 2.66 3.59 -6.22
C GLY A 47 2.20 3.46 -7.66
N THR A 48 2.94 4.04 -8.59
CA THR A 48 2.69 3.95 -10.03
C THR A 48 3.54 2.87 -10.66
N ALA A 49 2.96 2.13 -11.62
CA ALA A 49 3.70 1.15 -12.42
C ALA A 49 4.68 1.86 -13.35
N GLU A 50 5.96 1.53 -13.29
CA GLU A 50 6.98 2.02 -14.22
C GLU A 50 7.71 0.82 -14.81
N ALA A 51 7.85 0.79 -16.14
CA ALA A 51 8.47 -0.36 -16.81
C ALA A 51 9.98 -0.44 -16.46
N LEU A 52 10.48 -1.64 -16.15
CA LEU A 52 11.92 -1.86 -15.95
C LEU A 52 12.68 -1.83 -17.29
N TYR A 53 12.03 -2.35 -18.34
CA TYR A 53 12.55 -2.44 -19.71
C TYR A 53 11.56 -1.79 -20.68
N GLU A 54 11.71 -2.05 -21.99
CA GLU A 54 10.68 -1.67 -22.95
C GLU A 54 9.32 -2.29 -22.57
N PRO A 55 8.25 -1.48 -22.46
CA PRO A 55 6.97 -1.97 -22.01
C PRO A 55 6.37 -2.97 -22.99
N LEU A 56 5.72 -4.00 -22.45
CA LEU A 56 4.97 -4.96 -23.26
C LEU A 56 3.86 -4.22 -23.99
N ARG A 57 3.53 -4.67 -25.20
CA ARG A 57 2.34 -4.20 -25.92
C ARG A 57 1.25 -5.23 -25.77
N ALA A 58 0.11 -4.81 -25.22
CA ALA A 58 -1.07 -5.66 -25.15
C ALA A 58 -1.44 -6.10 -26.58
N PRO A 59 -1.72 -7.40 -26.81
CA PRO A 59 -1.86 -7.91 -28.16
C PRO A 59 -2.93 -7.16 -28.94
N PHE A 60 -4.13 -6.99 -28.41
CA PHE A 60 -5.24 -6.42 -29.18
C PHE A 60 -5.22 -4.89 -29.20
N THR A 61 -5.09 -4.26 -28.03
CA THR A 61 -5.15 -2.79 -27.90
C THR A 61 -3.84 -2.08 -28.22
N GLN A 62 -2.72 -2.81 -28.27
CA GLN A 62 -1.37 -2.24 -28.42
C GLN A 62 -0.96 -1.26 -27.31
N THR A 63 -1.70 -1.27 -26.19
CA THR A 63 -1.42 -0.43 -25.04
C THR A 63 -0.10 -0.83 -24.37
N PRO A 64 0.80 0.12 -24.09
CA PRO A 64 2.04 -0.14 -23.36
C PRO A 64 1.72 -0.53 -21.90
N CYS A 65 2.20 -1.69 -21.48
CA CYS A 65 1.82 -2.34 -20.25
C CYS A 65 2.96 -3.13 -19.60
N VAL A 66 2.83 -3.38 -18.31
CA VAL A 66 3.73 -4.28 -17.56
C VAL A 66 3.15 -5.70 -17.45
N TRP A 67 1.85 -5.84 -17.69
CA TRP A 67 1.14 -7.11 -17.73
C TRP A 67 -0.09 -7.02 -18.62
N PHE A 68 -0.37 -8.12 -19.31
CA PHE A 68 -1.64 -8.33 -19.98
C PHE A 68 -2.13 -9.77 -19.82
N SER A 69 -3.44 -9.95 -19.87
CA SER A 69 -4.09 -11.24 -20.03
C SER A 69 -5.27 -11.11 -20.96
N TRP A 70 -5.52 -12.12 -21.78
CA TRP A 70 -6.67 -12.13 -22.66
C TRP A 70 -7.36 -13.49 -22.64
N GLU A 71 -8.67 -13.44 -22.84
CA GLU A 71 -9.55 -14.60 -22.92
C GLU A 71 -10.37 -14.50 -24.22
N LEU A 72 -10.28 -15.56 -25.03
CA LEU A 72 -11.11 -15.74 -26.22
C LEU A 72 -12.22 -16.73 -25.89
N GLU A 73 -13.46 -16.26 -25.95
CA GLU A 73 -14.65 -17.06 -25.69
C GLU A 73 -15.52 -17.19 -26.93
N GLU A 74 -16.15 -18.34 -27.07
CA GLU A 74 -17.13 -18.61 -28.11
C GLU A 74 -18.49 -18.91 -27.50
N TYR A 75 -19.50 -18.30 -28.09
CA TYR A 75 -20.88 -18.54 -27.73
C TYR A 75 -21.32 -19.92 -28.24
N LYS A 76 -21.65 -20.82 -27.31
CA LYS A 76 -22.26 -22.11 -27.61
C LYS A 76 -23.71 -22.08 -27.18
N LYS A 77 -24.59 -22.56 -28.06
CA LYS A 77 -26.01 -22.77 -27.77
C LYS A 77 -26.33 -24.24 -27.95
N GLN A 78 -26.87 -24.88 -26.92
CA GLN A 78 -27.29 -26.27 -26.93
C GLN A 78 -28.73 -26.35 -26.43
N GLY A 79 -29.68 -26.53 -27.36
CA GLY A 79 -31.10 -26.44 -27.04
C GLY A 79 -31.49 -25.02 -26.61
N ASP A 80 -32.11 -24.90 -25.43
CA ASP A 80 -32.47 -23.61 -24.81
C ASP A 80 -31.33 -22.99 -23.99
N ASP A 81 -30.31 -23.79 -23.64
CA ASP A 81 -29.17 -23.31 -22.87
C ASP A 81 -28.14 -22.62 -23.77
N SER A 82 -27.58 -21.53 -23.26
CA SER A 82 -26.49 -20.82 -23.92
C SER A 82 -25.40 -20.45 -22.93
N SER A 83 -24.14 -20.64 -23.33
CA SER A 83 -22.99 -20.34 -22.49
C SER A 83 -21.83 -19.83 -23.34
N TRP A 84 -21.03 -18.95 -22.75
CA TRP A 84 -19.73 -18.57 -23.29
C TRP A 84 -18.71 -19.59 -22.80
N VAL A 85 -17.97 -20.20 -23.73
CA VAL A 85 -16.94 -21.18 -23.41
C VAL A 85 -15.59 -20.62 -23.81
N THR A 86 -14.67 -20.53 -22.84
CA THR A 86 -13.28 -20.10 -23.08
C THR A 86 -12.58 -21.11 -23.99
N ILE A 87 -12.18 -20.65 -25.17
CA ILE A 87 -11.38 -21.44 -26.13
C ILE A 87 -9.91 -21.34 -25.73
N GLU A 88 -9.45 -20.12 -25.47
CA GLU A 88 -8.05 -19.86 -25.19
C GLU A 88 -7.92 -18.73 -24.16
N LYS A 89 -6.95 -18.90 -23.26
CA LYS A 89 -6.58 -17.92 -22.25
C LYS A 89 -5.06 -17.86 -22.16
N ARG A 90 -4.51 -16.64 -22.19
CA ARG A 90 -3.08 -16.39 -22.04
C ARG A 90 -2.85 -15.18 -21.12
N SER A 91 -1.65 -15.13 -20.56
CA SER A 91 -1.20 -14.05 -19.67
C SER A 91 0.31 -13.96 -19.75
N THR A 92 0.84 -12.74 -19.81
CA THR A 92 2.28 -12.47 -19.80
C THR A 92 2.55 -11.25 -18.92
N ALA A 93 3.62 -11.31 -18.14
CA ALA A 93 4.02 -10.25 -17.23
C ALA A 93 5.52 -9.94 -17.42
N ALA A 94 5.87 -8.67 -17.45
CA ALA A 94 7.26 -8.20 -17.38
C ALA A 94 7.58 -7.76 -15.95
N PRO A 95 8.84 -7.85 -15.51
CA PRO A 95 9.28 -7.16 -14.30
C PRO A 95 9.12 -5.65 -14.45
N PHE A 96 8.74 -4.97 -13.37
CA PHE A 96 8.49 -3.53 -13.37
C PHE A 96 8.81 -2.92 -12.00
N TRP A 97 8.98 -1.61 -11.97
CA TRP A 97 9.10 -0.83 -10.74
C TRP A 97 7.73 -0.38 -10.26
N ILE A 98 7.48 -0.52 -8.96
CA ILE A 98 6.49 0.31 -8.30
C ILE A 98 7.20 1.55 -7.77
N ALA A 99 6.76 2.73 -8.20
CA ALA A 99 7.39 4.01 -7.89
C ALA A 99 6.44 4.92 -7.13
N ASP A 100 6.95 5.65 -6.15
CA ASP A 100 6.26 6.77 -5.51
C ASP A 100 7.21 7.97 -5.39
N GLU A 101 6.79 9.00 -4.66
CA GLU A 101 7.61 10.21 -4.42
C GLU A 101 8.89 9.94 -3.60
N THR A 102 8.96 8.80 -2.90
CA THR A 102 10.06 8.44 -1.99
C THR A 102 11.08 7.51 -2.62
N GLY A 103 10.70 6.73 -3.63
CA GLY A 103 11.61 5.79 -4.30
C GLY A 103 10.92 4.77 -5.19
N LYS A 104 11.65 3.71 -5.53
CA LYS A 104 11.18 2.63 -6.41
C LYS A 104 11.53 1.27 -5.85
N VAL A 105 10.61 0.30 -5.95
CA VAL A 105 10.83 -1.09 -5.54
C VAL A 105 10.56 -2.03 -6.70
N LEU A 106 11.42 -3.04 -6.87
CA LEU A 106 11.32 -3.97 -8.00
C LEU A 106 10.21 -4.97 -7.75
N VAL A 107 9.39 -5.22 -8.76
CA VAL A 107 8.33 -6.23 -8.73
C VAL A 107 8.57 -7.24 -9.84
N ARG A 108 8.69 -8.51 -9.46
CA ARG A 108 8.71 -9.67 -10.36
C ARG A 108 7.37 -10.39 -10.25
N PRO A 109 6.37 -10.05 -11.10
CA PRO A 109 4.97 -10.47 -10.93
C PRO A 109 4.68 -11.92 -11.37
N ARG A 110 5.70 -12.74 -11.64
CA ARG A 110 5.49 -14.13 -12.08
C ARG A 110 4.67 -14.88 -11.02
N MET A 111 3.60 -15.55 -11.43
CA MET A 111 2.65 -16.24 -10.51
C MET A 111 1.96 -15.34 -9.47
N ALA A 112 2.07 -14.01 -9.56
CA ALA A 112 1.33 -13.10 -8.71
C ALA A 112 -0.18 -13.11 -9.06
N LYS A 113 -1.02 -12.77 -8.09
CA LYS A 113 -2.44 -12.52 -8.33
C LYS A 113 -2.61 -11.10 -8.85
N LEU A 114 -2.90 -10.99 -10.15
CA LEU A 114 -2.99 -9.71 -10.85
C LEU A 114 -4.45 -9.31 -11.03
N GLY A 115 -4.81 -8.13 -10.50
CA GLY A 115 -6.17 -7.60 -10.47
C GLY A 115 -6.30 -6.31 -11.29
N PRO A 116 -6.53 -6.39 -12.61
CA PRO A 116 -6.69 -5.23 -13.48
C PRO A 116 -8.03 -4.51 -13.25
N ARG A 117 -8.05 -3.20 -13.54
CA ARG A 117 -9.20 -2.29 -13.47
C ARG A 117 -9.89 -2.20 -14.82
N GLN A 118 -9.11 -2.26 -15.90
CA GLN A 118 -9.64 -2.23 -17.26
C GLN A 118 -9.76 -3.65 -17.81
N SER A 119 -10.96 -3.97 -18.28
CA SER A 119 -11.26 -5.14 -19.09
C SER A 119 -11.98 -4.64 -20.33
N ILE A 120 -11.33 -4.69 -21.48
CA ILE A 120 -11.99 -4.34 -22.73
C ILE A 120 -12.65 -5.61 -23.24
N GLN A 121 -13.97 -5.53 -23.42
CA GLN A 121 -14.78 -6.65 -23.88
C GLN A 121 -15.34 -6.32 -25.26
N GLU A 122 -14.76 -6.90 -26.30
CA GLU A 122 -15.23 -6.68 -27.67
C GLU A 122 -15.98 -7.92 -28.16
N ARG A 123 -17.22 -7.71 -28.65
CA ARG A 123 -17.98 -8.74 -29.36
C ARG A 123 -17.53 -8.73 -30.81
N ILE A 124 -16.84 -9.78 -31.21
CA ILE A 124 -16.41 -9.97 -32.60
C ILE A 124 -17.67 -10.26 -33.42
N GLY A 125 -18.11 -9.28 -34.20
CA GLY A 125 -19.00 -9.50 -35.34
C GLY A 125 -18.25 -10.18 -36.48
N THR A 126 -18.97 -10.73 -37.45
CA THR A 126 -18.38 -11.29 -38.68
C THR A 126 -17.63 -10.18 -39.43
N GLY A 127 -16.33 -10.00 -39.17
CA GLY A 127 -15.52 -8.94 -39.76
C GLY A 127 -14.41 -8.35 -38.89
N PHE A 128 -14.35 -8.62 -37.57
CA PHE A 128 -13.21 -8.18 -36.74
C PHE A 128 -11.97 -9.01 -37.07
N ASN A 129 -10.97 -8.36 -37.65
CA ASN A 129 -9.69 -8.95 -38.03
C ASN A 129 -8.65 -8.40 -37.06
N PRO A 130 -8.28 -9.12 -35.99
CA PRO A 130 -7.24 -8.64 -35.10
C PRO A 130 -5.94 -8.49 -35.90
N PRO A 131 -5.01 -7.61 -35.49
CA PRO A 131 -3.80 -7.33 -36.26
C PRO A 131 -2.83 -8.53 -36.39
N TYR A 132 -3.15 -9.70 -35.81
CA TYR A 132 -2.29 -10.87 -35.69
C TYR A 132 -3.04 -12.18 -35.94
N SER A 133 -2.32 -13.20 -36.41
CA SER A 133 -2.82 -14.59 -36.46
C SER A 133 -2.76 -15.28 -35.09
N LEU A 134 -3.54 -16.35 -34.88
CA LEU A 134 -3.48 -17.17 -33.64
C LEU A 134 -2.06 -17.67 -33.34
N TRP A 135 -1.28 -17.96 -34.38
CA TRP A 135 0.10 -18.38 -34.25
C TRP A 135 1.03 -17.26 -33.77
N GLN A 136 0.87 -16.04 -34.28
CA GLN A 136 1.64 -14.86 -33.83
C GLN A 136 1.35 -14.57 -32.36
N LEU A 137 0.08 -14.63 -31.94
CA LEU A 137 -0.29 -14.46 -30.53
C LEU A 137 0.35 -15.51 -29.60
N ARG A 138 0.59 -16.74 -30.08
CA ARG A 138 1.24 -17.82 -29.31
C ARG A 138 2.74 -17.61 -29.14
N GLN A 139 3.43 -17.02 -30.12
CA GLN A 139 4.88 -16.78 -30.03
C GLN A 139 5.26 -15.66 -29.06
N TRP A 140 4.43 -14.61 -28.95
CA TRP A 140 4.66 -13.50 -28.01
C TRP A 140 4.67 -13.94 -26.54
N VAL A 141 4.03 -15.06 -26.20
CA VAL A 141 3.95 -15.59 -24.83
C VAL A 141 5.19 -16.41 -24.43
N LEU A 142 5.95 -16.93 -25.39
CA LEU A 142 7.13 -17.78 -25.16
C LEU A 142 8.45 -17.01 -24.94
N VAL A 143 8.45 -15.67 -25.07
CA VAL A 143 9.66 -14.84 -24.98
C VAL A 143 10.00 -14.44 -23.52
N GLY A 144 9.07 -14.61 -22.59
CA GLY A 144 9.30 -14.25 -21.19
C GLY A 144 9.84 -15.42 -20.39
N GLU A 145 11.15 -15.45 -20.13
CA GLU A 145 11.70 -15.77 -18.81
C GLU A 145 13.21 -15.53 -18.67
N ASP A 146 14.03 -15.67 -19.74
CA ASP A 146 15.49 -15.49 -19.65
C ASP A 146 16.16 -14.91 -20.92
N ASN A 147 15.40 -14.33 -21.87
CA ASN A 147 15.98 -13.79 -23.11
C ASN A 147 15.48 -12.36 -23.39
N LEU A 148 16.08 -11.38 -22.71
CA LEU A 148 16.08 -10.00 -23.17
C LEU A 148 16.94 -9.78 -24.42
N GLU A 149 17.71 -10.78 -24.86
CA GLU A 149 18.35 -10.81 -26.17
C GLU A 149 17.40 -11.31 -27.27
N ARG A 150 16.25 -10.66 -27.42
CA ARG A 150 15.57 -10.52 -28.72
C ARG A 150 15.01 -9.12 -28.86
N HIS A 151 15.90 -8.14 -28.76
CA HIS A 151 15.85 -7.09 -29.77
C HIS A 151 15.84 -7.78 -31.15
N TYR A 152 15.19 -7.18 -32.13
CA TYR A 152 14.86 -7.75 -33.45
C TYR A 152 13.55 -8.57 -33.46
N SER A 153 12.53 -8.30 -34.26
CA SER A 153 12.36 -7.31 -35.32
C SER A 153 10.98 -7.61 -35.91
N LEU A 154 10.03 -6.68 -35.86
CA LEU A 154 8.84 -6.73 -36.72
C LEU A 154 9.19 -6.63 -38.22
N GLN A 155 10.48 -6.52 -38.56
CA GLN A 155 11.04 -6.43 -39.90
C GLN A 155 11.82 -7.69 -40.32
N ASP A 156 11.94 -8.72 -39.46
CA ASP A 156 12.60 -9.95 -39.85
C ASP A 156 11.64 -10.78 -40.72
N ARG A 157 11.99 -10.89 -42.00
CA ARG A 157 11.23 -11.63 -43.02
C ARG A 157 11.15 -13.13 -42.73
N SER A 158 11.86 -13.64 -41.73
CA SER A 158 11.69 -15.01 -41.24
C SER A 158 10.35 -15.25 -40.53
N PHE A 159 9.66 -14.20 -40.06
CA PHE A 159 8.35 -14.29 -39.39
C PHE A 159 7.15 -14.29 -40.34
N SER A 160 7.35 -14.12 -41.66
CA SER A 160 6.25 -14.14 -42.63
C SER A 160 5.79 -15.55 -43.02
N GLU A 161 6.54 -16.59 -42.65
CA GLU A 161 6.18 -17.97 -42.97
C GLU A 161 6.20 -18.86 -41.72
N PRO A 162 5.19 -19.72 -41.52
CA PRO A 162 5.24 -20.75 -40.49
C PRO A 162 6.46 -21.67 -40.73
N PRO A 163 7.06 -22.24 -39.67
CA PRO A 163 8.28 -23.04 -39.82
C PRO A 163 8.06 -24.21 -40.79
N HIS A 164 8.90 -24.27 -41.84
CA HIS A 164 8.88 -25.36 -42.80
C HIS A 164 9.42 -26.65 -42.17
N HIS A 165 8.70 -27.74 -42.44
CA HIS A 165 8.98 -29.08 -41.96
C HIS A 165 10.35 -29.62 -42.44
N LYS A 166 11.21 -30.02 -41.50
CA LYS A 166 12.16 -31.12 -41.72
C LYS A 166 11.92 -32.19 -40.66
N SER A 167 11.44 -33.33 -41.14
CA SER A 167 11.11 -34.54 -40.37
C SER A 167 12.30 -35.02 -39.54
N GLY A 168 12.15 -35.00 -38.22
CA GLY A 168 13.02 -35.68 -37.27
C GLY A 168 12.41 -35.69 -35.88
N LEU A 169 12.25 -36.90 -35.32
CA LEU A 169 11.91 -37.41 -33.97
C LEU A 169 11.05 -36.61 -32.94
N PHE A 170 10.84 -35.31 -33.10
CA PHE A 170 9.95 -34.48 -32.30
C PHE A 170 8.84 -33.96 -33.21
N ASP A 171 7.73 -34.69 -33.27
CA ASP A 171 6.55 -34.32 -34.05
C ASP A 171 5.82 -33.15 -33.37
N PHE A 172 6.30 -31.92 -33.61
CA PHE A 172 5.55 -30.71 -33.30
C PHE A 172 4.53 -30.49 -34.42
N LYS A 173 3.29 -30.91 -34.16
CA LYS A 173 2.15 -30.67 -35.03
C LYS A 173 2.03 -29.16 -35.29
N VAL A 174 2.32 -28.72 -36.51
CA VAL A 174 2.08 -27.34 -36.95
C VAL A 174 0.57 -27.13 -36.93
N ASP A 175 0.09 -26.38 -35.95
CA ASP A 175 -1.31 -26.04 -35.82
C ASP A 175 -1.64 -25.02 -36.92
N SER A 176 -2.27 -25.48 -38.01
CA SER A 176 -2.70 -24.69 -39.17
C SER A 176 -3.91 -23.81 -38.88
N ALA A 177 -3.99 -23.28 -37.65
CA ALA A 177 -5.11 -22.50 -37.18
C ALA A 177 -5.27 -21.23 -38.04
N SER A 178 -6.43 -21.09 -38.68
CA SER A 178 -6.77 -19.91 -39.47
C SER A 178 -6.64 -18.64 -38.60
N PRO A 179 -6.27 -17.48 -39.17
CA PRO A 179 -6.32 -16.21 -38.43
C PRO A 179 -7.69 -16.02 -37.78
N ILE A 180 -7.73 -15.40 -36.59
CA ILE A 180 -8.96 -15.21 -35.77
C ILE A 180 -10.11 -14.62 -36.61
N SER A 181 -9.78 -13.88 -37.68
CA SER A 181 -10.69 -13.26 -38.63
C SER A 181 -11.62 -14.19 -39.39
N ASN A 182 -11.33 -15.51 -39.42
CA ASN A 182 -12.15 -16.50 -40.13
C ASN A 182 -12.81 -17.51 -39.18
N LEU A 183 -12.90 -17.18 -37.89
CA LEU A 183 -13.56 -18.05 -36.93
C LEU A 183 -15.09 -17.94 -37.06
N PRO A 184 -15.81 -19.01 -37.44
CA PRO A 184 -17.27 -18.98 -37.50
C PRO A 184 -17.87 -18.84 -36.08
N GLY A 185 -19.00 -18.13 -35.97
CA GLY A 185 -19.77 -18.00 -34.72
C GLY A 185 -19.62 -16.66 -34.00
N LYS A 186 -20.39 -16.46 -32.92
CA LYS A 186 -20.31 -15.26 -32.06
C LYS A 186 -19.17 -15.44 -31.07
N LYS A 187 -18.15 -14.59 -31.14
CA LYS A 187 -16.99 -14.63 -30.25
C LYS A 187 -16.86 -13.37 -29.43
N ARG A 188 -16.20 -13.49 -28.29
CA ARG A 188 -15.93 -12.40 -27.37
C ARG A 188 -14.46 -12.46 -26.96
N ILE A 189 -13.76 -11.35 -27.10
CA ILE A 189 -12.42 -11.18 -26.53
C ILE A 189 -12.56 -10.29 -25.32
N THR A 190 -11.96 -10.74 -24.22
CA THR A 190 -11.78 -9.93 -23.02
C THR A 190 -10.28 -9.74 -22.84
N GLU A 191 -9.79 -8.51 -22.99
CA GLU A 191 -8.40 -8.15 -22.74
C GLU A 191 -8.29 -7.35 -21.43
N HIS A 192 -7.34 -7.75 -20.60
CA HIS A 192 -7.03 -7.19 -19.31
C HIS A 192 -5.60 -6.67 -19.32
N VAL A 193 -5.39 -5.43 -18.88
CA VAL A 193 -4.08 -4.77 -18.97
C VAL A 193 -3.77 -4.03 -17.68
N ILE A 194 -2.50 -4.04 -17.27
CA ILE A 194 -1.93 -3.10 -16.31
C ILE A 194 -1.01 -2.15 -17.09
N GLU A 195 -1.51 -0.95 -17.34
CA GLU A 195 -0.81 0.07 -18.12
C GLU A 195 0.39 0.62 -17.35
N VAL A 196 1.43 1.01 -18.10
CA VAL A 196 2.52 1.82 -17.53
C VAL A 196 1.94 3.16 -17.07
N GLY A 197 2.34 3.61 -15.88
CA GLY A 197 1.85 4.82 -15.23
C GLY A 197 0.55 4.63 -14.43
N SER A 198 -0.07 3.44 -14.48
CA SER A 198 -1.28 3.19 -13.70
C SER A 198 -0.98 3.09 -12.20
N PRO A 199 -1.86 3.61 -11.32
CA PRO A 199 -1.71 3.44 -9.89
C PRO A 199 -1.95 1.98 -9.51
N LEU A 200 -1.01 1.42 -8.77
CA LEU A 200 -0.98 0.06 -8.28
C LEU A 200 -1.00 0.03 -6.77
N TYR A 201 -1.84 -0.87 -6.28
CA TYR A 201 -1.79 -1.41 -4.94
C TYR A 201 -1.05 -2.74 -5.00
N LEU A 202 0.00 -2.86 -4.19
CA LEU A 202 0.80 -4.05 -4.05
C LEU A 202 0.77 -4.52 -2.61
N PHE A 203 0.51 -5.81 -2.43
CA PHE A 203 0.57 -6.48 -1.14
C PHE A 203 1.36 -7.78 -1.29
N GLY A 204 2.41 -7.95 -0.50
CA GLY A 204 3.24 -9.15 -0.56
C GLY A 204 4.45 -9.07 0.34
N THR A 205 5.31 -10.06 0.22
CA THR A 205 6.54 -10.13 1.02
C THR A 205 7.73 -9.64 0.18
N ALA A 206 8.39 -8.60 0.68
CA ALA A 206 9.62 -8.07 0.12
C ALA A 206 10.82 -8.85 0.65
N ARG A 207 11.75 -9.15 -0.25
CA ARG A 207 13.02 -9.84 0.05
C ARG A 207 14.20 -9.06 -0.51
N PRO A 208 15.42 -9.29 -0.01
CA PRO A 208 16.63 -8.75 -0.63
C PRO A 208 16.72 -9.19 -2.09
N ARG A 209 17.13 -8.26 -2.97
CA ARG A 209 17.34 -8.58 -4.38
C ARG A 209 18.53 -9.53 -4.54
N MET A 210 18.37 -10.53 -5.40
CA MET A 210 19.44 -11.50 -5.71
C MET A 210 20.62 -10.84 -6.44
N GLU A 211 20.34 -9.85 -7.27
CA GLU A 211 21.31 -9.14 -8.11
C GLU A 211 21.28 -7.64 -7.81
N GLY A 212 22.24 -7.17 -7.02
CA GLY A 212 22.42 -5.76 -6.68
C GLY A 212 21.67 -5.29 -5.42
N PRO A 213 21.84 -4.02 -5.04
CA PRO A 213 21.26 -3.48 -3.82
C PRO A 213 19.77 -3.21 -3.95
N GLY A 214 19.03 -3.38 -2.85
CA GLY A 214 17.61 -3.05 -2.72
C GLY A 214 16.71 -4.25 -2.43
N LEU A 215 15.42 -3.97 -2.31
CA LEU A 215 14.39 -4.98 -2.10
C LEU A 215 13.63 -5.28 -3.39
N GLU A 216 13.06 -6.47 -3.45
CA GLU A 216 12.15 -6.90 -4.52
C GLU A 216 10.96 -7.69 -3.97
N PHE A 217 9.83 -7.59 -4.67
CA PHE A 217 8.68 -8.46 -4.50
C PHE A 217 8.68 -9.53 -5.58
N VAL A 218 8.53 -10.80 -5.19
CA VAL A 218 8.55 -11.91 -6.12
C VAL A 218 7.30 -12.77 -5.93
N GLY A 219 6.57 -13.01 -7.01
CA GLY A 219 5.43 -13.92 -6.96
C GLY A 219 5.86 -15.38 -7.05
N GLY A 220 5.06 -16.28 -6.45
CA GLY A 220 5.23 -17.72 -6.52
C GLY A 220 5.54 -18.38 -5.17
N GLU A 221 6.54 -17.88 -4.43
CA GLU A 221 6.89 -18.39 -3.09
C GLU A 221 5.84 -18.00 -2.06
N GLU A 222 5.48 -16.72 -2.04
CA GLU A 222 4.46 -16.16 -1.14
C GLU A 222 3.36 -15.42 -1.95
N GLU A 223 2.23 -15.15 -1.29
CA GLU A 223 1.11 -14.47 -1.93
C GLU A 223 1.47 -13.02 -2.26
N LEU A 224 1.76 -12.75 -3.53
CA LEU A 224 1.92 -11.42 -4.09
C LEU A 224 0.63 -11.02 -4.82
N ILE A 225 -0.02 -9.98 -4.34
CA ILE A 225 -1.20 -9.37 -4.95
C ILE A 225 -0.77 -8.04 -5.56
N VAL A 226 -1.00 -7.88 -6.85
CA VAL A 226 -0.83 -6.59 -7.53
C VAL A 226 -2.14 -6.25 -8.20
N THR A 227 -2.72 -5.10 -7.86
CA THR A 227 -4.01 -4.70 -8.42
C THR A 227 -4.06 -3.20 -8.65
N THR A 228 -4.81 -2.81 -9.67
CA THR A 228 -5.18 -1.40 -9.94
C THR A 228 -6.47 -1.00 -9.21
N LYS A 229 -7.04 -1.92 -8.39
CA LYS A 229 -8.16 -1.65 -7.51
C LYS A 229 -7.63 -1.08 -6.19
N SER A 230 -8.38 -0.16 -5.58
CA SER A 230 -8.07 0.31 -4.23
C SER A 230 -8.17 -0.84 -3.21
N GLU A 231 -7.38 -0.80 -2.15
CA GLU A 231 -7.43 -1.70 -0.98
C GLU A 231 -8.88 -2.07 -0.58
N ALA A 232 -9.75 -1.05 -0.46
CA ALA A 232 -11.15 -1.20 -0.08
C ALA A 232 -11.97 -2.13 -0.98
N GLN A 233 -11.67 -2.18 -2.29
CA GLN A 233 -12.36 -3.04 -3.26
C GLN A 233 -11.86 -4.49 -3.21
N VAL A 234 -10.57 -4.69 -2.96
CA VAL A 234 -9.97 -6.03 -2.76
C VAL A 234 -10.49 -6.63 -1.46
N ALA A 235 -10.58 -5.83 -0.41
CA ALA A 235 -11.11 -6.27 0.88
C ALA A 235 -12.62 -6.56 0.81
N LYS A 236 -13.40 -5.88 -0.05
CA LYS A 236 -14.88 -6.02 -0.10
C LYS A 236 -15.35 -7.40 -0.59
N SER A 237 -14.66 -8.01 -1.56
CA SER A 237 -15.03 -9.35 -2.07
C SER A 237 -14.76 -10.44 -1.03
N ALA A 238 -13.63 -10.34 -0.32
CA ALA A 238 -13.29 -11.22 0.80
C ALA A 238 -14.28 -11.05 1.98
N LYS A 239 -14.69 -9.81 2.28
CA LYS A 239 -15.72 -9.49 3.29
C LYS A 239 -17.04 -10.21 3.00
N PHE A 240 -17.52 -10.11 1.76
CA PHE A 240 -18.80 -10.69 1.37
C PHE A 240 -18.77 -12.21 1.39
N ALA A 241 -17.71 -12.84 0.86
CA ALA A 241 -17.54 -14.29 0.88
C ALA A 241 -17.44 -14.82 2.32
N ALA A 242 -16.63 -14.18 3.17
CA ALA A 242 -16.46 -14.59 4.56
C ALA A 242 -17.76 -14.50 5.36
N PHE A 243 -18.54 -13.42 5.17
CA PHE A 243 -19.83 -13.22 5.81
C PHE A 243 -20.88 -14.22 5.31
N GLY A 244 -20.98 -14.41 3.99
CA GLY A 244 -21.95 -15.33 3.39
C GLY A 244 -21.71 -16.78 3.81
N LEU A 245 -20.45 -17.23 3.81
CA LEU A 245 -20.08 -18.58 4.26
C LEU A 245 -20.29 -18.75 5.78
N GLY A 246 -20.03 -17.71 6.57
CA GLY A 246 -20.30 -17.71 8.02
C GLY A 246 -21.80 -17.79 8.34
N LEU A 247 -22.63 -17.05 7.60
CA LEU A 247 -24.08 -17.12 7.73
C LEU A 247 -24.62 -18.51 7.34
N ALA A 248 -24.11 -19.08 6.24
CA ALA A 248 -24.48 -20.44 5.82
C ALA A 248 -24.12 -21.48 6.89
N CYS A 249 -22.95 -21.36 7.52
CA CYS A 249 -22.55 -22.19 8.65
C CYS A 249 -23.53 -22.08 9.83
N MET A 250 -23.90 -20.86 10.25
CA MET A 250 -24.86 -20.64 11.33
C MET A 250 -26.24 -21.24 11.03
N VAL A 251 -26.74 -21.03 9.81
CA VAL A 251 -28.05 -21.57 9.39
C VAL A 251 -28.04 -23.10 9.41
N LEU A 252 -27.00 -23.73 8.88
CA LEU A 252 -26.87 -25.19 8.87
C LEU A 252 -26.67 -25.78 10.27
N SER A 253 -25.96 -25.07 11.14
CA SER A 253 -25.87 -25.43 12.57
C SER A 253 -27.25 -25.37 13.23
N GLY A 254 -28.04 -24.32 12.96
CA GLY A 254 -29.42 -24.20 13.44
C GLY A 254 -30.32 -25.35 13.00
N PHE A 255 -30.22 -25.80 11.74
CA PHE A 255 -30.95 -26.98 11.26
C PHE A 255 -30.51 -28.27 11.97
N PHE A 256 -29.21 -28.44 12.21
CA PHE A 256 -28.68 -29.59 12.94
C PHE A 256 -29.18 -29.62 14.39
N VAL A 257 -29.05 -28.49 15.09
CA VAL A 257 -29.50 -28.32 16.48
C VAL A 257 -31.00 -28.52 16.59
N GLY A 258 -31.79 -27.93 15.70
CA GLY A 258 -33.25 -28.08 15.67
C GLY A 258 -33.70 -29.52 15.39
N GLY A 259 -33.01 -30.23 14.50
CA GLY A 259 -33.36 -31.63 14.19
C GLY A 259 -32.94 -32.64 15.27
N ILE A 260 -31.88 -32.37 16.04
CA ILE A 260 -31.59 -33.13 17.27
C ILE A 260 -32.60 -32.77 18.37
N SER A 261 -32.94 -31.49 18.50
CA SER A 261 -33.86 -30.95 19.49
C SER A 261 -35.26 -31.61 19.41
N THR A 262 -35.75 -31.98 18.23
CA THR A 262 -37.02 -32.72 18.07
C THR A 262 -37.01 -34.14 18.64
N SER A 263 -35.83 -34.71 18.92
CA SER A 263 -35.68 -36.02 19.56
C SER A 263 -35.51 -35.96 21.09
N MET A 264 -35.46 -34.74 21.65
CA MET A 264 -35.27 -34.50 23.08
C MET A 264 -36.59 -34.18 23.79
N HIS A 265 -36.69 -34.54 25.06
CA HIS A 265 -37.82 -34.15 25.91
C HIS A 265 -37.91 -32.62 26.06
N ASP A 266 -39.14 -32.09 26.09
CA ASP A 266 -39.45 -30.66 26.08
C ASP A 266 -38.72 -29.85 27.17
N GLU A 267 -38.49 -30.45 28.34
CA GLU A 267 -37.82 -29.83 29.47
C GLU A 267 -36.32 -29.54 29.21
N VAL A 268 -35.64 -30.41 28.44
CA VAL A 268 -34.20 -30.28 28.12
C VAL A 268 -33.99 -29.56 26.79
N ARG A 269 -35.01 -29.59 25.92
CA ARG A 269 -34.99 -29.12 24.53
C ARG A 269 -34.51 -27.67 24.40
N TRP A 270 -35.07 -26.76 25.19
CA TRP A 270 -34.70 -25.34 25.16
C TRP A 270 -33.32 -25.07 25.76
N GLY A 271 -32.93 -25.81 26.80
CA GLY A 271 -31.61 -25.70 27.42
C GLY A 271 -30.47 -26.06 26.45
N TRP A 272 -30.63 -27.12 25.66
CA TRP A 272 -29.67 -27.50 24.61
C TRP A 272 -29.52 -26.43 23.53
N VAL A 273 -30.64 -25.90 23.00
CA VAL A 273 -30.62 -24.87 21.95
C VAL A 273 -29.92 -23.60 22.44
N VAL A 274 -30.27 -23.13 23.64
CA VAL A 274 -29.63 -21.95 24.25
C VAL A 274 -28.15 -22.22 24.53
N GLY A 275 -27.80 -23.41 25.02
CA GLY A 275 -26.42 -23.80 25.29
C GLY A 275 -25.53 -23.78 24.05
N VAL A 276 -25.99 -24.35 22.93
CA VAL A 276 -25.24 -24.33 21.66
C VAL A 276 -25.11 -22.91 21.11
N ALA A 277 -26.19 -22.12 21.15
CA ALA A 277 -26.13 -20.73 20.70
C ALA A 277 -25.13 -19.88 21.53
N LEU A 278 -25.10 -20.06 22.85
CA LEU A 278 -24.11 -19.41 23.72
C LEU A 278 -22.69 -19.90 23.44
N ALA A 279 -22.50 -21.19 23.17
CA ALA A 279 -21.20 -21.73 22.81
C ALA A 279 -20.68 -21.16 21.48
N GLU A 280 -21.52 -21.05 20.46
CA GLU A 280 -21.16 -20.41 19.18
C GLU A 280 -20.79 -18.94 19.37
N LEU A 281 -21.59 -18.19 20.14
CA LEU A 281 -21.30 -16.80 20.48
C LEU A 281 -19.96 -16.66 21.23
N PHE A 282 -19.69 -17.58 22.16
CA PHE A 282 -18.45 -17.61 22.92
C PHE A 282 -17.24 -17.93 22.04
N ILE A 283 -17.35 -18.87 21.08
CA ILE A 283 -16.29 -19.16 20.11
C ILE A 283 -16.02 -17.94 19.22
N LEU A 284 -17.07 -17.28 18.72
CA LEU A 284 -16.92 -16.04 17.94
C LEU A 284 -16.22 -14.95 18.76
N PHE A 285 -16.58 -14.80 20.03
CA PHE A 285 -15.92 -13.88 20.95
C PHE A 285 -14.42 -14.21 21.14
N LEU A 286 -14.07 -15.48 21.37
CA LEU A 286 -12.67 -15.91 21.48
C LEU A 286 -11.87 -15.67 20.18
N LEU A 287 -12.48 -15.89 19.01
CA LEU A 287 -11.83 -15.60 17.72
C LEU A 287 -11.56 -14.10 17.54
N VAL A 288 -12.47 -13.23 17.97
CA VAL A 288 -12.26 -11.77 17.96
C VAL A 288 -11.12 -11.39 18.89
N LEU A 289 -11.09 -11.96 20.10
CA LEU A 289 -10.01 -11.74 21.06
C LEU A 289 -8.65 -12.19 20.54
N GLN A 290 -8.56 -13.43 20.05
CA GLN A 290 -7.34 -13.99 19.45
C GLN A 290 -6.82 -13.12 18.30
N ARG A 291 -7.72 -12.63 17.43
CA ARG A 291 -7.35 -11.72 16.34
C ARG A 291 -6.72 -10.43 16.88
N ASN A 292 -7.38 -9.77 17.82
CA ASN A 292 -6.86 -8.52 18.39
C ASN A 292 -5.52 -8.71 19.10
N TYR A 293 -5.29 -9.87 19.71
CA TYR A 293 -3.99 -10.22 20.28
C TYR A 293 -2.91 -10.38 19.20
N ASN A 294 -3.15 -11.23 18.20
CA ASN A 294 -2.19 -11.47 17.10
C ASN A 294 -1.83 -10.17 16.37
N ARG A 295 -2.81 -9.28 16.19
CA ARG A 295 -2.62 -7.96 15.58
C ARG A 295 -1.70 -7.03 16.35
N GLN A 296 -1.72 -7.11 17.68
CA GLN A 296 -0.81 -6.33 18.51
C GLN A 296 0.60 -6.92 18.47
N ILE A 297 0.72 -8.26 18.44
CA ILE A 297 2.01 -8.93 18.26
C ILE A 297 2.63 -8.59 16.90
N GLU A 298 1.84 -8.61 15.82
CA GLU A 298 2.34 -8.27 14.49
C GLU A 298 2.88 -6.84 14.42
N VAL A 299 2.16 -5.85 14.97
CA VAL A 299 2.64 -4.46 15.01
C VAL A 299 3.84 -4.31 15.95
N LYS A 300 3.91 -5.07 17.04
CA LYS A 300 5.10 -5.12 17.90
C LYS A 300 6.31 -5.64 17.12
N GLU A 301 6.17 -6.72 16.36
CA GLU A 301 7.26 -7.24 15.52
C GLU A 301 7.64 -6.25 14.40
N GLN A 302 6.68 -5.53 13.82
CA GLN A 302 6.96 -4.45 12.88
C GLN A 302 7.78 -3.32 13.53
N ALA A 303 7.42 -2.89 14.74
CA ALA A 303 8.19 -1.91 15.50
C ALA A 303 9.61 -2.41 15.83
N ALA A 304 9.80 -3.70 16.13
CA ALA A 304 11.12 -4.30 16.35
C ALA A 304 11.99 -4.25 15.09
N LYS A 305 11.40 -4.54 13.93
CA LYS A 305 12.07 -4.43 12.63
C LYS A 305 12.38 -2.98 12.25
N ALA A 306 11.47 -2.07 12.54
CA ALA A 306 11.69 -0.64 12.35
C ALA A 306 12.89 -0.16 13.18
N TRP A 307 12.98 -0.62 14.43
CA TRP A 307 14.09 -0.34 15.31
C TRP A 307 15.43 -0.85 14.76
N SER A 308 15.47 -2.11 14.28
CA SER A 308 16.71 -2.65 13.72
C SER A 308 17.18 -1.89 12.45
N LEU A 309 16.26 -1.28 11.69
CA LEU A 309 16.61 -0.38 10.60
C LEU A 309 17.24 0.93 11.09
N ILE A 310 16.75 1.50 12.20
CA ILE A 310 17.39 2.65 12.86
C ILE A 310 18.81 2.28 13.27
N ASP A 311 19.00 1.14 13.95
CA ASP A 311 20.32 0.68 14.39
C ASP A 311 21.30 0.54 13.19
N VAL A 312 20.89 -0.16 12.13
CA VAL A 312 21.74 -0.37 10.94
C VAL A 312 22.05 0.95 10.22
N SER A 313 21.08 1.87 10.13
CA SER A 313 21.28 3.16 9.47
C SER A 313 22.20 4.09 10.27
N LEU A 314 22.04 4.15 11.60
CA LEU A 314 22.94 4.86 12.50
C LEU A 314 24.35 4.27 12.47
N GLN A 315 24.48 2.95 12.39
CA GLN A 315 25.77 2.28 12.26
C GLN A 315 26.46 2.65 10.94
N ARG A 316 25.76 2.58 9.80
CA ARG A 316 26.32 3.02 8.51
C ARG A 316 26.77 4.48 8.54
N ARG A 317 25.97 5.36 9.16
CA ARG A 317 26.34 6.78 9.30
C ARG A 317 27.58 6.96 10.20
N SER A 318 27.67 6.18 11.29
CA SER A 318 28.86 6.17 12.16
C SER A 318 30.15 5.75 11.44
N GLU A 319 30.05 4.91 10.40
CA GLU A 319 31.20 4.49 9.58
C GLU A 319 31.60 5.54 8.53
N LEU A 320 30.68 6.43 8.13
CA LEU A 320 30.93 7.48 7.14
C LEU A 320 31.54 8.74 7.76
N VAL A 321 31.15 9.08 8.99
CA VAL A 321 31.60 10.29 9.68
C VAL A 321 33.13 10.36 9.85
N PRO A 322 33.85 9.31 10.30
CA PRO A 322 35.30 9.33 10.37
C PRO A 322 35.96 9.46 9.00
N LYS A 323 35.35 8.92 7.93
CA LYS A 323 35.87 9.02 6.56
C LYS A 323 35.77 10.45 6.04
N LEU A 324 34.66 11.14 6.31
CA LEU A 324 34.49 12.56 6.01
C LEU A 324 35.59 13.39 6.68
N VAL A 325 35.89 13.09 7.94
CA VAL A 325 36.88 13.83 8.71
C VAL A 325 38.31 13.51 8.33
N ALA A 326 38.63 12.27 7.97
CA ALA A 326 39.94 11.93 7.43
C ALA A 326 40.25 12.73 6.14
N VAL A 327 39.25 12.94 5.28
CA VAL A 327 39.42 13.79 4.09
C VAL A 327 39.66 15.24 4.50
N VAL A 328 38.90 15.78 5.46
CA VAL A 328 39.15 17.15 5.96
C VAL A 328 40.55 17.29 6.58
N GLU A 329 41.01 16.31 7.34
CA GLU A 329 42.34 16.30 7.96
C GLU A 329 43.46 16.33 6.92
N GLU A 330 43.27 15.70 5.75
CA GLU A 330 44.25 15.73 4.65
C GLU A 330 44.47 17.14 4.09
N PHE A 331 43.43 17.99 4.09
CA PHE A 331 43.51 19.36 3.59
C PHE A 331 44.03 20.37 4.62
N ASN A 332 43.84 20.15 5.93
CA ASN A 332 44.45 21.02 6.96
C ASN A 332 44.61 20.38 8.36
N ALA A 333 45.57 19.49 8.53
CA ALA A 333 45.85 18.78 9.79
C ALA A 333 46.27 19.69 10.98
N HIS A 334 46.62 20.95 10.74
CA HIS A 334 47.15 21.86 11.78
C HIS A 334 46.14 22.90 12.28
N GLU A 335 44.90 22.88 11.79
CA GLU A 335 43.87 23.78 12.29
C GLU A 335 43.26 23.26 13.60
N LEU A 336 43.23 24.13 14.62
CA LEU A 336 42.65 23.82 15.92
C LEU A 336 41.18 23.34 15.81
N ARG A 337 40.41 23.96 14.91
CA ARG A 337 39.00 23.64 14.66
C ARG A 337 38.78 22.23 14.09
N VAL A 338 39.70 21.77 13.23
CA VAL A 338 39.70 20.40 12.70
C VAL A 338 39.98 19.41 13.83
N GLN A 339 40.98 19.71 14.67
CA GLN A 339 41.36 18.83 15.79
C GLN A 339 40.27 18.73 16.86
N GLU A 340 39.56 19.82 17.15
CA GLU A 340 38.39 19.83 18.03
C GLU A 340 37.26 18.94 17.48
N LEU A 341 36.95 19.08 16.19
CA LEU A 341 35.93 18.25 15.53
C LEU A 341 36.32 16.76 15.55
N VAL A 342 37.58 16.43 15.28
CA VAL A 342 38.10 15.05 15.35
C VAL A 342 37.99 14.50 16.77
N ALA A 343 38.30 15.30 17.78
CA ALA A 343 38.19 14.89 19.19
C ALA A 343 36.74 14.64 19.60
N GLU A 344 35.81 15.53 19.20
CA GLU A 344 34.37 15.37 19.39
C GLU A 344 33.87 14.09 18.72
N LEU A 345 34.31 13.83 17.49
CA LEU A 345 33.91 12.64 16.73
C LEU A 345 34.40 11.33 17.31
N ARG A 346 35.61 11.32 17.88
CA ARG A 346 36.13 10.17 18.63
C ARG A 346 35.38 9.93 19.93
N SER A 347 34.67 10.94 20.44
CA SER A 347 33.83 10.83 21.64
C SER A 347 32.42 10.30 21.35
N ILE A 348 32.02 10.21 20.08
CA ILE A 348 30.72 9.62 19.70
C ILE A 348 30.72 8.13 20.10
N PRO A 349 29.76 7.70 20.94
CA PRO A 349 29.66 6.30 21.33
C PRO A 349 29.53 5.38 20.12
N ALA A 350 30.18 4.22 20.18
CA ALA A 350 29.91 3.17 19.21
C ALA A 350 28.42 2.77 19.31
N PRO A 351 27.72 2.58 18.18
CA PRO A 351 26.34 2.15 18.21
C PRO A 351 26.24 0.80 18.94
N PRO A 352 25.17 0.59 19.73
CA PRO A 352 24.94 -0.70 20.36
C PRO A 352 24.81 -1.80 19.29
N PRO A 353 25.17 -3.06 19.61
CA PRO A 353 24.98 -4.16 18.68
C PRO A 353 23.51 -4.27 18.28
N SER A 354 23.25 -4.48 17.00
CA SER A 354 21.89 -4.58 16.45
C SER A 354 21.18 -5.78 17.09
N VAL A 355 20.09 -5.50 17.80
CA VAL A 355 19.22 -6.52 18.39
C VAL A 355 17.86 -6.43 17.72
N GLU A 356 17.36 -7.56 17.23
CA GLU A 356 16.01 -7.67 16.67
C GLU A 356 14.97 -7.74 17.81
N LYS A 357 14.98 -6.73 18.69
CA LYS A 357 14.05 -6.58 19.82
C LYS A 357 13.70 -5.11 19.98
N LEU A 358 12.52 -4.84 20.55
CA LEU A 358 12.16 -3.48 20.93
C LEU A 358 13.18 -2.93 21.94
N PRO A 359 13.58 -1.66 21.80
CA PRO A 359 14.48 -1.00 22.72
C PRO A 359 13.79 -0.65 24.04
N ASP A 360 14.60 -0.54 25.09
CA ASP A 360 14.21 0.10 26.34
C ASP A 360 14.46 1.62 26.25
N ASP A 361 13.88 2.40 27.16
CA ASP A 361 14.02 3.87 27.17
C ASP A 361 15.49 4.34 27.16
N ALA A 362 16.38 3.60 27.83
CA ALA A 362 17.82 3.89 27.85
C ALA A 362 18.46 3.72 26.46
N THR A 363 18.09 2.67 25.73
CA THR A 363 18.59 2.40 24.38
C THR A 363 18.12 3.46 23.40
N ILE A 364 16.85 3.88 23.49
CA ILE A 364 16.31 4.97 22.66
C ILE A 364 17.09 6.27 22.93
N SER A 365 17.32 6.60 24.20
CA SER A 365 18.03 7.83 24.58
C SER A 365 19.49 7.82 24.10
N GLY A 366 20.16 6.66 24.17
CA GLY A 366 21.50 6.49 23.64
C GLY A 366 21.56 6.68 22.11
N ALA A 367 20.60 6.08 21.39
CA ALA A 367 20.50 6.21 19.94
C ALA A 367 20.19 7.65 19.50
N GLU A 368 19.31 8.36 20.22
CA GLU A 368 19.03 9.79 19.98
C GLU A 368 20.26 10.67 20.22
N SER A 369 21.01 10.42 21.31
CA SER A 369 22.25 11.18 21.58
C SER A 369 23.31 10.94 20.49
N THR A 370 23.40 9.71 19.97
CA THR A 370 24.27 9.35 18.86
C THR A 370 23.80 10.05 17.58
N ASP A 371 22.49 10.11 17.37
CA ASP A 371 21.89 10.76 16.21
C ASP A 371 22.21 12.26 16.16
N LEU A 372 22.01 12.95 17.28
CA LEU A 372 22.33 14.36 17.43
C LEU A 372 23.82 14.65 17.26
N ALA A 373 24.69 13.85 17.87
CA ALA A 373 26.14 14.04 17.76
C ALA A 373 26.63 13.86 16.31
N GLN A 374 26.12 12.85 15.59
CA GLN A 374 26.48 12.61 14.20
C GLN A 374 25.98 13.73 13.26
N ARG A 375 24.78 14.26 13.49
CA ARG A 375 24.27 15.43 12.73
C ARG A 375 25.08 16.68 13.01
N HIS A 376 25.37 16.96 14.28
CA HIS A 376 26.19 18.11 14.68
C HIS A 376 27.55 18.08 13.98
N ALA A 377 28.22 16.93 13.98
CA ALA A 377 29.52 16.80 13.36
C ALA A 377 29.47 16.95 11.83
N ALA A 378 28.46 16.41 11.14
CA ALA A 378 28.29 16.62 9.71
C ALA A 378 27.97 18.08 9.35
N SER A 379 27.19 18.78 10.18
CA SER A 379 26.98 20.22 10.00
C SER A 379 28.27 21.02 10.16
N SER A 380 29.12 20.61 11.10
CA SER A 380 30.42 21.22 11.34
C SER A 380 31.42 20.96 10.20
N THR A 381 31.43 19.78 9.59
CA THR A 381 32.28 19.51 8.40
C THR A 381 31.84 20.34 7.19
N VAL A 382 30.54 20.53 6.97
CA VAL A 382 30.01 21.41 5.92
C VAL A 382 30.41 22.86 6.18
N ALA A 383 30.25 23.35 7.41
CA ALA A 383 30.64 24.71 7.79
C ALA A 383 32.15 24.96 7.59
N LEU A 384 32.98 23.94 7.85
CA LEU A 384 34.40 24.01 7.60
C LEU A 384 34.73 24.02 6.10
N ALA A 385 34.03 23.20 5.29
CA ALA A 385 34.22 23.18 3.85
C ALA A 385 33.93 24.53 3.17
N GLU A 386 33.06 25.38 3.74
CA GLU A 386 32.87 26.76 3.24
C GLU A 386 34.12 27.64 3.39
N ALA A 387 34.97 27.38 4.38
CA ALA A 387 36.23 28.09 4.56
C ALA A 387 37.34 27.60 3.61
N TYR A 388 37.17 26.43 2.98
CA TYR A 388 38.18 25.77 2.14
C TYR A 388 37.63 25.42 0.75
N PRO A 389 37.73 26.34 -0.23
CA PRO A 389 37.21 26.14 -1.59
C PRO A 389 37.75 24.87 -2.29
N GLU A 390 39.01 24.48 -2.02
CA GLU A 390 39.61 23.28 -2.60
C GLU A 390 38.99 21.98 -2.05
N LEU A 391 38.68 21.93 -0.74
CA LEU A 391 37.97 20.81 -0.13
C LEU A 391 36.54 20.71 -0.66
N LYS A 392 35.86 21.85 -0.82
CA LYS A 392 34.50 21.92 -1.37
C LYS A 392 34.41 21.43 -2.82
N ALA A 393 35.48 21.61 -3.59
CA ALA A 393 35.58 21.14 -4.98
C ALA A 393 36.06 19.68 -5.10
N SER A 394 36.46 19.03 -3.99
CA SER A 394 36.95 17.66 -4.01
C SER A 394 35.83 16.66 -4.32
N GLU A 395 36.01 15.86 -5.39
CA GLU A 395 35.05 14.82 -5.78
C GLU A 395 34.86 13.77 -4.67
N VAL A 396 35.92 13.43 -3.94
CA VAL A 396 35.88 12.46 -2.83
C VAL A 396 35.02 12.98 -1.67
N PHE A 397 35.14 14.27 -1.36
CA PHE A 397 34.34 14.90 -0.31
C PHE A 397 32.86 14.99 -0.70
N LEU A 398 32.58 15.34 -1.96
CA LEU A 398 31.22 15.39 -2.49
C LEU A 398 30.56 14.00 -2.51
N ASP A 399 31.25 12.94 -2.95
CA ASP A 399 30.74 11.56 -2.90
C ASP A 399 30.42 11.13 -1.46
N LEU A 400 31.30 11.44 -0.50
CA LEU A 400 31.03 11.14 0.91
C LEU A 400 29.86 11.94 1.47
N GLN A 401 29.69 13.21 1.09
CA GLN A 401 28.51 14.00 1.47
C GLN A 401 27.22 13.40 0.90
N HIS A 402 27.22 12.97 -0.36
CA HIS A 402 26.07 12.30 -0.96
C HIS A 402 25.71 11.00 -0.22
N ARG A 403 26.70 10.15 0.06
CA ARG A 403 26.47 8.92 0.84
C ARG A 403 25.97 9.20 2.26
N TYR A 404 26.45 10.28 2.88
CA TYR A 404 25.98 10.71 4.19
C TYR A 404 24.53 11.19 4.12
N ALA A 405 24.16 11.99 3.10
CA ALA A 405 22.79 12.44 2.88
C ALA A 405 21.83 11.26 2.65
N ASP A 406 22.25 10.25 1.87
CA ASP A 406 21.47 9.02 1.66
C ASP A 406 21.26 8.26 2.98
N ALA A 407 22.31 8.20 3.83
CA ALA A 407 22.22 7.58 5.15
C ALA A 407 21.30 8.38 6.10
N GLU A 408 21.36 9.71 6.09
CA GLU A 408 20.47 10.58 6.87
C GLU A 408 19.01 10.36 6.50
N GLU A 409 18.72 10.31 5.19
CA GLU A 409 17.37 10.10 4.72
C GLU A 409 16.87 8.67 5.02
N ALA A 410 17.78 7.68 5.06
CA ALA A 410 17.46 6.34 5.55
C ALA A 410 17.12 6.34 7.06
N VAL A 411 17.87 7.05 7.90
CA VAL A 411 17.55 7.23 9.34
C VAL A 411 16.19 7.92 9.50
N ALA A 412 15.93 8.99 8.76
CA ALA A 412 14.66 9.71 8.81
C ALA A 412 13.46 8.82 8.43
N THR A 413 13.63 7.98 7.40
CA THR A 413 12.61 7.01 6.97
C THR A 413 12.39 5.95 8.05
N ALA A 414 13.46 5.33 8.57
CA ALA A 414 13.37 4.30 9.61
C ALA A 414 12.71 4.84 10.89
N ARG A 415 13.04 6.07 11.28
CA ARG A 415 12.40 6.79 12.39
C ARG A 415 10.90 6.96 12.18
N SER A 416 10.48 7.44 11.00
CA SER A 416 9.04 7.60 10.71
C SER A 416 8.29 6.27 10.84
N PHE A 417 8.87 5.20 10.29
CA PHE A 417 8.28 3.86 10.34
C PHE A 417 8.19 3.31 11.78
N TYR A 418 9.21 3.54 12.61
CA TYR A 418 9.19 3.18 14.03
C TYR A 418 8.10 3.95 14.79
N ASN A 419 8.04 5.27 14.59
CA ASN A 419 7.07 6.13 15.27
C ASN A 419 5.64 5.75 14.89
N ASP A 420 5.36 5.57 13.60
CA ASP A 420 4.05 5.12 13.11
C ASP A 420 3.65 3.78 13.72
N SER A 421 4.59 2.83 13.79
CA SER A 421 4.34 1.50 14.37
C SER A 421 4.01 1.59 15.87
N ILE A 422 4.74 2.42 16.63
CA ILE A 422 4.47 2.65 18.06
C ILE A 422 3.13 3.38 18.27
N GLU A 423 2.77 4.34 17.43
CA GLU A 423 1.48 5.03 17.48
C GLU A 423 0.30 4.09 17.21
N VAL A 424 0.43 3.23 16.18
CA VAL A 424 -0.57 2.20 15.89
C VAL A 424 -0.68 1.23 17.06
N LEU A 425 0.44 0.81 17.66
CA LEU A 425 0.45 -0.08 18.82
C LEU A 425 -0.23 0.57 20.04
N ARG A 426 0.06 1.85 20.32
CA ARG A 426 -0.54 2.63 21.40
C ARG A 426 -2.05 2.77 21.20
N THR A 427 -2.47 3.08 19.98
CA THR A 427 -3.88 3.22 19.60
C THR A 427 -4.61 1.90 19.79
N ARG A 428 -4.09 0.78 19.24
CA ARG A 428 -4.67 -0.56 19.38
C ARG A 428 -4.76 -1.00 20.84
N ARG A 429 -3.76 -0.69 21.65
CA ARG A 429 -3.76 -0.95 23.11
C ARG A 429 -4.85 -0.16 23.84
N SER A 430 -5.14 1.07 23.42
CA SER A 430 -6.14 1.93 24.08
C SER A 430 -7.59 1.57 23.72
N GLN A 431 -7.82 0.93 22.59
CA GLN A 431 -9.15 0.60 22.09
C GLN A 431 -9.64 -0.76 22.60
N PHE A 432 -10.95 -0.89 22.86
CA PHE A 432 -11.56 -2.19 23.16
C PHE A 432 -11.72 -3.02 21.87
N PRO A 433 -11.36 -4.32 21.85
CA PRO A 433 -10.94 -5.17 22.98
C PRO A 433 -9.43 -5.24 23.23
N GLY A 434 -8.60 -4.48 22.50
CA GLY A 434 -7.15 -4.46 22.65
C GLY A 434 -6.67 -4.13 24.06
N SER A 435 -7.39 -3.26 24.78
CA SER A 435 -7.12 -2.91 26.18
C SER A 435 -7.13 -4.10 27.15
N LEU A 436 -7.83 -5.20 26.84
CA LEU A 436 -7.81 -6.43 27.64
C LEU A 436 -6.45 -7.14 27.57
N PHE A 437 -5.75 -7.01 26.44
CA PHE A 437 -4.46 -7.66 26.18
C PHE A 437 -3.26 -6.75 26.44
N ALA A 438 -3.50 -5.49 26.83
CA ALA A 438 -2.49 -4.48 27.07
C ALA A 438 -1.37 -4.93 28.03
N ARG A 439 -1.66 -5.87 28.95
CA ARG A 439 -0.69 -6.43 29.90
C ARG A 439 0.00 -7.70 29.41
N LEU A 440 -0.57 -8.39 28.42
CA LEU A 440 -0.03 -9.63 27.87
C LEU A 440 0.99 -9.36 26.75
N VAL A 441 0.82 -8.23 26.05
CA VAL A 441 1.78 -7.75 25.05
C VAL A 441 2.88 -6.96 25.76
N GLU A 442 3.98 -7.65 26.09
CA GLU A 442 5.16 -7.02 26.72
C GLU A 442 5.86 -6.09 25.72
N VAL A 443 5.80 -4.78 25.97
CA VAL A 443 6.49 -3.75 25.20
C VAL A 443 7.38 -2.98 26.18
N PRO A 444 8.71 -3.03 26.03
CA PRO A 444 9.63 -2.42 27.00
C PRO A 444 9.56 -0.89 27.03
N SER A 445 9.50 -0.25 25.87
CA SER A 445 9.30 1.19 25.73
C SER A 445 8.14 1.54 24.80
N TRP A 446 7.41 2.59 25.16
CA TRP A 446 6.34 3.19 24.36
C TRP A 446 6.71 4.57 23.81
N ARG A 447 7.98 4.95 23.96
CA ARG A 447 8.50 6.24 23.54
C ARG A 447 8.69 6.25 22.03
N LEU A 448 8.40 7.39 21.42
CA LEU A 448 8.73 7.64 20.03
C LEU A 448 10.23 7.96 19.95
N PHE A 449 10.84 7.71 18.79
CA PHE A 449 12.17 8.22 18.51
C PHE A 449 12.00 9.68 18.04
N GLU A 450 12.33 10.62 18.92
CA GLU A 450 12.07 12.04 18.68
C GLU A 450 13.15 12.62 17.75
N ALA A 451 12.69 13.35 16.73
CA ALA A 451 13.51 14.41 16.16
C ALA A 451 13.35 15.61 17.08
N ASP A 452 14.40 16.37 17.37
CA ASP A 452 14.24 17.71 17.91
C ASP A 452 13.28 18.49 17.00
N LEU A 453 12.01 18.55 17.40
CA LEU A 453 10.90 19.24 16.72
C LEU A 453 11.09 20.77 16.68
N ALA A 454 12.26 21.26 17.09
CA ALA A 454 12.65 22.67 17.08
C ALA A 454 13.24 23.14 15.74
N ALA A 455 13.55 22.25 14.79
CA ALA A 455 14.08 22.62 13.49
C ALA A 455 13.27 21.99 12.35
N SER A 456 12.60 22.85 11.54
CA SER A 456 11.95 22.59 10.24
C SER A 456 10.50 22.06 10.21
N TYR A 457 9.56 22.91 10.63
CA TYR A 457 8.49 23.32 9.70
C TYR A 457 8.68 24.82 9.41
N VAL A 458 9.51 25.13 8.43
CA VAL A 458 9.39 26.42 7.74
C VAL A 458 8.28 26.20 6.73
N ALA A 459 7.06 26.61 7.08
CA ALA A 459 6.04 26.85 6.07
C ALA A 459 6.71 27.68 4.96
N PRO A 460 6.60 27.31 3.68
CA PRO A 460 7.10 28.18 2.62
C PRO A 460 6.52 29.56 2.89
N ALA A 461 7.39 30.56 3.05
CA ALA A 461 6.97 31.93 3.26
C ALA A 461 5.90 32.20 2.21
N ALA A 462 4.68 32.48 2.65
CA ALA A 462 3.60 32.81 1.76
C ALA A 462 4.12 33.96 0.90
N VAL A 463 4.45 33.66 -0.35
CA VAL A 463 4.64 34.69 -1.37
C VAL A 463 3.27 35.35 -1.39
N ALA A 464 3.20 36.55 -0.80
CA ALA A 464 2.02 37.38 -0.88
C ALA A 464 1.66 37.42 -2.37
N PRO A 465 0.44 37.00 -2.77
CA PRO A 465 0.06 37.10 -4.17
C PRO A 465 0.12 38.57 -4.53
N ASP A 466 1.08 38.89 -5.40
CA ASP A 466 1.16 40.19 -6.05
C ASP A 466 -0.23 40.47 -6.65
N SER A 467 -0.77 41.63 -6.32
CA SER A 467 -2.14 42.01 -6.60
C SER A 467 -2.40 42.00 -8.11
N ALA A 468 -2.94 40.89 -8.63
CA ALA A 468 -3.50 40.82 -9.97
C ALA A 468 -4.98 41.25 -9.93
N PRO A 469 -5.44 42.05 -10.90
CA PRO A 469 -6.71 42.75 -10.82
C PRO A 469 -7.91 41.81 -11.04
N ALA A 470 -9.03 42.15 -10.39
CA ALA A 470 -10.28 41.40 -10.48
C ALA A 470 -10.77 41.24 -11.93
N PRO A 471 -11.31 40.06 -12.32
CA PRO A 471 -11.83 39.86 -13.66
C PRO A 471 -13.16 40.59 -13.84
N SER A 472 -13.22 41.46 -14.85
CA SER A 472 -14.44 42.08 -15.35
C SER A 472 -15.32 41.03 -16.03
N LEU A 473 -16.53 40.82 -15.50
CA LEU A 473 -17.60 40.11 -16.17
C LEU A 473 -18.10 40.95 -17.35
N ASP A 474 -17.81 40.53 -18.58
CA ASP A 474 -18.58 40.98 -19.73
C ASP A 474 -18.58 39.97 -20.88
N LYS A 475 -19.76 39.87 -21.51
CA LYS A 475 -20.17 39.12 -22.72
C LYS A 475 -20.54 37.65 -22.60
N GLN A 476 -21.85 37.47 -22.50
CA GLN A 476 -22.60 36.38 -23.13
C GLN A 476 -22.99 36.81 -24.57
N PRO A 477 -23.02 35.91 -25.58
CA PRO A 477 -23.68 36.21 -26.83
C PRO A 477 -25.16 35.78 -26.83
N ASP A 478 -25.96 36.66 -27.43
CA ASP A 478 -27.35 36.57 -27.92
C ASP A 478 -27.62 35.26 -28.74
N ALA A 479 -28.82 34.71 -28.94
CA ALA A 479 -30.22 35.06 -28.62
C ALA A 479 -31.17 33.87 -28.95
N VAL A 480 -32.48 34.11 -28.72
CA VAL A 480 -33.71 33.49 -29.32
C VAL A 480 -34.31 32.34 -28.49
N ASP A 481 -35.56 32.31 -28.02
CA ASP A 481 -36.81 33.08 -28.22
C ASP A 481 -37.69 33.01 -26.94
N ASP A 482 -38.55 34.00 -26.72
CA ASP A 482 -39.60 34.13 -25.68
C ASP A 482 -40.99 33.64 -26.23
N PRO A 483 -42.15 33.61 -25.53
CA PRO A 483 -42.51 33.63 -24.10
C PRO A 483 -43.55 32.57 -23.67
N ARG A 484 -43.80 32.51 -22.34
CA ARG A 484 -45.11 32.48 -21.64
C ARG A 484 -45.19 31.46 -20.50
N ASP A 485 -45.37 32.01 -19.31
CA ASP A 485 -46.17 31.51 -18.19
C ASP A 485 -45.79 30.16 -17.56
N VAL A 486 -44.88 30.18 -16.58
CA VAL A 486 -45.05 29.37 -15.35
C VAL A 486 -44.52 30.14 -14.15
N GLU A 487 -45.44 30.62 -13.33
CA GLU A 487 -45.21 31.21 -12.02
C GLU A 487 -44.84 30.11 -11.01
N LEU A 488 -43.78 30.30 -10.21
CA LEU A 488 -43.42 29.43 -9.08
C LEU A 488 -43.07 30.27 -7.83
N PRO A 489 -43.42 29.78 -6.63
CA PRO A 489 -43.61 30.61 -5.44
C PRO A 489 -42.30 30.95 -4.70
N GLY A 490 -42.26 32.12 -4.06
CA GLY A 490 -41.13 32.57 -3.24
C GLY A 490 -40.96 31.79 -1.91
N PRO A 491 -39.75 31.83 -1.31
CA PRO A 491 -39.42 31.08 -0.08
C PRO A 491 -39.94 31.75 1.21
N PRO A 492 -40.15 30.98 2.31
CA PRO A 492 -40.78 31.47 3.53
C PRO A 492 -39.86 32.28 4.45
N THR A 493 -40.42 33.28 5.14
CA THR A 493 -39.78 34.11 6.18
C THR A 493 -39.52 33.37 7.50
N PRO A 494 -38.45 33.69 8.25
CA PRO A 494 -38.16 33.09 9.56
C PRO A 494 -38.98 33.70 10.72
N PRO A 495 -39.18 32.97 11.83
CA PRO A 495 -40.07 33.37 12.92
C PRO A 495 -39.44 34.35 13.94
N THR A 496 -40.28 35.23 14.48
CA THR A 496 -40.02 36.24 15.52
C THR A 496 -39.83 35.62 16.93
N PRO A 497 -38.90 36.11 17.78
CA PRO A 497 -38.77 35.66 19.17
C PRO A 497 -39.78 36.32 20.13
N PRO A 498 -40.16 35.67 21.24
CA PRO A 498 -41.19 36.16 22.17
C PRO A 498 -40.67 37.20 23.19
N ASN A 499 -41.56 38.15 23.51
CA ASN A 499 -41.42 39.24 24.47
C ASN A 499 -41.12 38.76 25.92
N LEU A 500 -40.18 39.44 26.58
CA LEU A 500 -40.03 39.47 28.05
C LEU A 500 -40.36 40.89 28.57
N PRO A 501 -40.99 41.02 29.75
CA PRO A 501 -41.58 42.27 30.23
C PRO A 501 -40.56 43.25 30.84
N SER A 502 -40.82 44.53 30.64
CA SER A 502 -40.04 45.69 31.13
C SER A 502 -40.10 45.88 32.66
N PRO A 503 -39.03 46.36 33.32
CA PRO A 503 -39.07 46.80 34.71
C PRO A 503 -39.50 48.29 34.83
N PRO A 504 -40.04 48.72 36.00
CA PRO A 504 -40.56 50.07 36.17
C PRO A 504 -39.49 51.08 36.64
N GLY A 505 -39.58 52.30 36.07
CA GLY A 505 -39.64 53.55 36.84
C GLY A 505 -38.39 54.09 37.56
N SER A 506 -37.69 54.99 36.87
CA SER A 506 -37.11 56.28 37.32
C SER A 506 -36.84 56.56 38.81
N GLY A 507 -35.60 56.95 39.11
CA GLY A 507 -35.29 57.79 40.27
C GLY A 507 -33.80 58.11 40.47
N GLY A 508 -33.38 59.36 40.17
CA GLY A 508 -32.34 60.10 40.89
C GLY A 508 -30.85 59.80 40.63
N LEU A 509 -30.18 60.74 39.93
CA LEU A 509 -28.80 61.19 40.25
C LEU A 509 -28.79 61.97 41.59
N PRO A 510 -27.66 62.31 42.25
CA PRO A 510 -26.27 62.39 41.74
C PRO A 510 -25.16 61.87 42.70
N ASP A 511 -23.92 62.08 42.24
CA ASP A 511 -22.66 62.31 43.00
C ASP A 511 -21.51 61.31 42.78
N SER A 512 -20.45 61.85 42.17
CA SER A 512 -19.07 61.33 42.11
C SER A 512 -18.29 61.80 43.37
N PRO A 513 -16.97 61.59 43.51
CA PRO A 513 -16.06 60.42 43.39
C PRO A 513 -15.40 60.21 44.81
N PRO A 514 -14.12 59.79 45.08
CA PRO A 514 -13.02 59.29 44.24
C PRO A 514 -12.19 58.10 44.80
N SER A 515 -11.29 57.60 43.93
CA SER A 515 -9.90 57.16 44.20
C SER A 515 -9.59 56.14 45.32
N GLY A 516 -8.99 55.02 44.94
CA GLY A 516 -8.14 54.21 45.82
C GLY A 516 -7.47 53.04 45.07
N PRO A 517 -6.14 52.79 45.22
CA PRO A 517 -5.35 52.11 44.19
C PRO A 517 -4.99 50.65 44.51
N LEU A 518 -4.64 49.92 43.44
CA LEU A 518 -3.60 48.87 43.32
C LEU A 518 -3.52 47.77 44.40
N ARG A 519 -3.53 46.50 43.96
CA ARG A 519 -2.32 45.67 43.92
C ARG A 519 -2.53 44.33 43.20
N PRO A 520 -1.45 43.76 42.61
CA PRO A 520 -1.48 42.55 41.79
C PRO A 520 -1.15 41.29 42.60
N PHE A 521 -1.61 40.14 42.11
CA PHE A 521 -0.85 38.90 42.04
C PHE A 521 -1.33 38.10 40.82
#